data_AF-A0A549T3A5-F1
#
_entry.id   AF-A0A549T3A5-F1
#
_cell.length_a   1.000
_cell.length_b   1.000
_cell.length_c   1.000
_cell.angle_alpha   90.00
_cell.angle_beta   90.00
_cell.angle_gamma   90.00
#
_symmetry.space_group_name_H-M   'P 1'
#
loop_
_entity.id
_entity.type
_entity.pdbx_description
1 polymer ?
#
loop_
_entity_poly.entity_id
_entity_poly.type
_entity_poly.pdbx_seq_one_letter_code
_entity_poly.pdbx_strand_id
1 'polypeptide(L)'
;MRSPARLYLDTNILILFKEIQGPEQERLAALLAACRSLGNIPFTSMLTYSELLVKPLANGNRDLIETYEGWMGRASWLNTVPISSKVLLIASLIRAGSRKTKLPDAIHLASAIVAGCGVFLSADTGLSDIDELVHPLRGKLPITPLTVQRPDEPTLTTLLESLIA
;
A
#
# COMPACT_ATOMS: atom_id res chain seq x y z
N MET A 1 25.07 -1.75 -5.47
CA MET A 1 24.00 -0.79 -5.13
C MET A 1 22.79 -1.60 -4.72
N ARG A 2 22.20 -1.37 -3.54
CA ARG A 2 20.95 -2.04 -3.14
C ARG A 2 19.82 -1.42 -3.95
N SER A 3 18.95 -2.24 -4.55
CA SER A 3 17.74 -1.71 -5.18
C SER A 3 16.86 -1.03 -4.13
N PRO A 4 16.21 0.10 -4.47
CA PRO A 4 15.33 0.79 -3.53
C PRO A 4 14.17 -0.13 -3.09
N ALA A 5 13.70 0.06 -1.86
CA ALA A 5 12.60 -0.73 -1.33
C ALA A 5 11.33 -0.52 -2.17
N ARG A 6 10.59 -1.61 -2.39
CA ARG A 6 9.27 -1.54 -3.03
C ARG A 6 8.25 -0.99 -2.04
N LEU A 7 7.48 0.00 -2.49
CA LEU A 7 6.47 0.69 -1.70
C LEU A 7 5.09 0.05 -1.91
N TYR A 8 4.35 -0.10 -0.82
CA TYR A 8 2.92 -0.36 -0.84
C TYR A 8 2.17 0.88 -0.34
N LEU A 9 1.08 1.25 -1.02
CA LEU A 9 0.20 2.36 -0.68
C LEU A 9 -1.13 1.81 -0.19
N ASP A 10 -1.46 2.11 1.06
CA ASP A 10 -2.79 1.87 1.60
C ASP A 10 -3.83 2.83 0.98
N THR A 11 -5.11 2.52 1.15
CA THR A 11 -6.20 3.32 0.56
C THR A 11 -6.20 4.75 1.07
N ASN A 12 -5.91 4.96 2.36
CA ASN A 12 -5.83 6.31 2.92
C ASN A 12 -4.69 7.15 2.32
N ILE A 13 -3.64 6.53 1.78
CA ILE A 13 -2.53 7.21 1.09
C ILE A 13 -2.96 7.67 -0.29
N LEU A 14 -3.76 6.85 -0.99
CA LEU A 14 -4.31 7.25 -2.28
C LEU A 14 -5.34 8.38 -2.14
N ILE A 15 -6.13 8.36 -1.06
CA ILE A 15 -7.02 9.47 -0.68
C ILE A 15 -6.19 10.72 -0.37
N LEU A 16 -5.13 10.61 0.45
CA LEU A 16 -4.20 11.71 0.73
C LEU A 16 -3.65 12.33 -0.56
N PHE A 17 -3.22 11.49 -1.50
CA PHE A 17 -2.67 11.94 -2.78
C PHE A 17 -3.66 12.74 -3.63
N LYS A 18 -4.94 12.33 -3.67
CA LYS A 18 -5.94 12.89 -4.58
C LYS A 18 -6.84 13.96 -3.98
N GLU A 19 -7.22 13.82 -2.72
CA GLU A 19 -8.31 14.61 -2.12
C GLU A 19 -7.83 15.66 -1.13
N ILE A 20 -6.59 15.56 -0.62
CA ILE A 20 -6.06 16.46 0.40
C ILE A 20 -5.13 17.49 -0.23
N GLN A 21 -4.99 18.66 0.39
CA GLN A 21 -4.02 19.69 0.04
C GLN A 21 -3.14 19.97 1.25
N GLY A 22 -1.83 19.98 1.06
CA GLY A 22 -0.88 20.25 2.14
C GLY A 22 0.52 19.67 1.88
N PRO A 23 1.47 19.95 2.78
CA PRO A 23 2.87 19.55 2.62
C PRO A 23 3.06 18.05 2.41
N GLU A 24 2.32 17.22 3.14
CA GLU A 24 2.37 15.76 3.02
C GLU A 24 1.91 15.29 1.64
N GLN A 25 0.87 15.93 1.08
CA GLN A 25 0.39 15.60 -0.26
C GLN A 25 1.42 16.01 -1.34
N GLU A 26 2.05 17.17 -1.21
CA GLU A 26 3.09 17.64 -2.13
C GLU A 26 4.32 16.71 -2.11
N ARG A 27 4.74 16.29 -0.91
CA ARG A 27 5.85 15.33 -0.74
C ARG A 27 5.51 13.96 -1.29
N LEU A 28 4.29 13.48 -1.05
CA LEU A 28 3.82 12.22 -1.61
C LEU A 28 3.78 12.29 -3.15
N ALA A 29 3.33 13.40 -3.73
CA ALA A 29 3.33 13.59 -5.17
C ALA A 29 4.74 13.55 -5.76
N ALA A 30 5.71 14.20 -5.09
CA ALA A 30 7.12 14.15 -5.49
C ALA A 30 7.70 12.72 -5.41
N LEU A 31 7.39 11.98 -4.34
CA LEU A 31 7.77 10.58 -4.18
C LEU A 31 7.21 9.71 -5.31
N LEU A 32 5.92 9.83 -5.61
CA LEU A 32 5.28 9.05 -6.69
C LEU A 32 5.83 9.41 -8.08
N ALA A 33 6.16 10.69 -8.31
CA ALA A 33 6.80 11.13 -9.54
C ALA A 33 8.20 10.51 -9.71
N ALA A 34 9.00 10.48 -8.64
CA ALA A 34 10.32 9.83 -8.63
C ALA A 34 10.21 8.30 -8.82
N CYS A 35 9.24 7.65 -8.17
CA CYS A 35 8.95 6.22 -8.40
C CYS A 35 8.69 5.94 -9.88
N ARG A 36 7.87 6.78 -10.52
CA ARG A 36 7.55 6.62 -11.94
C ARG A 36 8.76 6.85 -12.84
N SER A 37 9.58 7.87 -12.58
CA SER A 37 10.75 8.17 -13.42
C SER A 37 11.82 7.08 -13.33
N LEU A 38 11.96 6.44 -12.17
CA LEU A 38 12.92 5.38 -11.91
C LEU A 38 12.38 3.97 -12.22
N GLY A 39 11.11 3.85 -12.63
CA GLY A 39 10.44 2.56 -12.86
C GLY A 39 10.17 1.74 -11.59
N ASN A 40 10.32 2.32 -10.40
CA ASN A 40 9.98 1.70 -9.12
C ASN A 40 8.50 1.96 -8.77
N ILE A 41 7.60 1.43 -9.60
CA ILE A 41 6.16 1.68 -9.52
C ILE A 41 5.58 1.08 -8.21
N PRO A 42 4.91 1.86 -7.36
CA PRO A 42 4.34 1.40 -6.10
C PRO A 42 3.18 0.41 -6.30
N PHE A 43 2.84 -0.31 -5.24
CA PHE A 43 1.79 -1.33 -5.21
C PHE A 43 0.61 -0.93 -4.34
N THR A 44 -0.58 -1.42 -4.66
CA THR A 44 -1.74 -1.45 -3.75
C THR A 44 -2.53 -2.75 -3.97
N SER A 45 -3.59 -3.01 -3.20
CA SER A 45 -4.46 -4.18 -3.38
C SER A 45 -5.61 -3.89 -4.33
N MET A 46 -6.13 -4.91 -5.03
CA MET A 46 -7.43 -4.79 -5.71
C MET A 46 -8.57 -4.46 -4.74
N LEU A 47 -8.41 -4.73 -3.44
CA LEU A 47 -9.38 -4.34 -2.41
C LEU A 47 -9.60 -2.82 -2.37
N THR A 48 -8.55 -2.04 -2.60
CA THR A 48 -8.58 -0.57 -2.63
C THR A 48 -9.63 -0.02 -3.59
N TYR A 49 -9.93 -0.73 -4.67
CA TYR A 49 -11.00 -0.33 -5.58
C TYR A 49 -12.36 -0.23 -4.87
N SER A 50 -12.68 -1.25 -4.08
CA SER A 50 -13.92 -1.26 -3.29
C SER A 50 -13.92 -0.15 -2.25
N GLU A 51 -12.78 0.13 -1.62
CA GLU A 51 -12.69 1.09 -0.53
C GLU A 51 -12.77 2.55 -1.02
N LEU A 52 -12.11 2.86 -2.14
CA LEU A 52 -12.12 4.19 -2.74
C LEU A 52 -13.51 4.58 -3.27
N LEU A 53 -14.26 3.63 -3.82
CA LEU A 53 -15.51 3.95 -4.51
C LEU A 53 -16.74 4.13 -3.61
N VAL A 54 -16.71 3.66 -2.36
CA VAL A 54 -17.90 3.70 -1.48
C VAL A 54 -18.48 5.11 -1.35
N LYS A 55 -17.66 6.09 -0.96
CA LYS A 55 -18.11 7.47 -0.74
C LYS A 55 -18.45 8.20 -2.06
N PRO A 56 -17.61 8.15 -3.12
CA PRO A 56 -17.95 8.76 -4.39
C PRO A 56 -19.26 8.23 -5.00
N LEU A 57 -19.50 6.91 -4.95
CA LEU A 57 -20.74 6.31 -5.44
C LEU A 57 -21.96 6.76 -4.64
N ALA A 58 -21.86 6.75 -3.30
CA ALA A 58 -22.95 7.18 -2.42
C ALA A 58 -23.34 8.66 -2.65
N ASN A 59 -22.35 9.51 -2.96
CA ASN A 59 -22.56 10.94 -3.15
C ASN A 59 -22.79 11.35 -4.61
N GLY A 60 -22.72 10.41 -5.56
CA GLY A 60 -22.79 10.72 -6.99
C GLY A 60 -21.64 11.60 -7.51
N ASN A 61 -20.47 11.56 -6.87
CA ASN A 61 -19.30 12.35 -7.27
C ASN A 61 -18.62 11.73 -8.50
N ARG A 62 -19.08 12.13 -9.68
CA ARG A 62 -18.63 11.59 -10.98
C ARG A 62 -17.13 11.74 -11.19
N ASP A 63 -16.54 12.87 -10.82
CA ASP A 63 -15.12 13.15 -11.03
C ASP A 63 -14.22 12.19 -10.24
N LEU A 64 -14.56 11.88 -8.99
CA LEU A 64 -13.83 10.90 -8.19
C LEU A 64 -14.05 9.47 -8.66
N ILE A 65 -15.27 9.12 -9.10
CA ILE A 65 -15.56 7.81 -9.69
C ILE A 65 -14.67 7.59 -10.92
N GLU A 66 -14.70 8.51 -11.88
CA GLU A 66 -13.91 8.42 -13.11
C GLU A 66 -12.40 8.38 -12.81
N THR A 67 -11.94 9.17 -11.83
CA THR A 67 -10.53 9.13 -11.39
C THR A 67 -10.15 7.75 -10.85
N TYR A 68 -10.91 7.21 -9.89
CA TYR A 68 -10.56 5.97 -9.19
C TYR A 68 -10.73 4.74 -10.08
N GLU A 69 -11.72 4.71 -10.96
CA GLU A 69 -11.82 3.68 -11.99
C GLU A 69 -10.63 3.74 -12.97
N GLY A 70 -10.20 4.95 -13.34
CA GLY A 70 -9.03 5.13 -14.21
C GLY A 70 -7.71 4.64 -13.59
N TRP A 71 -7.61 4.59 -12.26
CA TRP A 71 -6.44 4.03 -11.59
C TRP A 71 -6.37 2.51 -11.64
N MET A 72 -7.52 1.83 -11.65
CA MET A 72 -7.56 0.37 -11.62
C MET A 72 -7.36 -0.21 -13.02
N GLY A 73 -6.21 -0.84 -13.24
CA GLY A 73 -5.89 -1.58 -14.47
C GLY A 73 -5.40 -0.73 -15.65
N ARG A 74 -5.32 0.60 -15.51
CA ARG A 74 -4.82 1.51 -16.57
C ARG A 74 -3.75 2.50 -16.11
N ALA A 75 -3.52 2.65 -14.81
CA ALA A 75 -2.50 3.57 -14.32
C ALA A 75 -1.09 3.04 -14.60
N SER A 76 -0.29 3.81 -15.34
CA SER A 76 1.15 3.53 -15.52
C SER A 76 1.98 3.82 -14.26
N TRP A 77 1.36 4.26 -13.17
CA TRP A 77 2.03 4.75 -11.96
C TRP A 77 1.67 3.94 -10.71
N LEU A 78 0.79 2.93 -10.82
CA LEU A 78 0.35 2.12 -9.69
C LEU A 78 0.12 0.67 -10.13
N ASN A 79 0.79 -0.27 -9.46
CA ASN A 79 0.56 -1.69 -9.63
C ASN A 79 -0.55 -2.17 -8.68
N THR A 80 -1.48 -2.97 -9.18
CA THR A 80 -2.56 -3.52 -8.35
C THR A 80 -2.39 -5.03 -8.15
N VAL A 81 -2.33 -5.45 -6.89
CA VAL A 81 -2.16 -6.86 -6.50
C VAL A 81 -3.53 -7.54 -6.46
N PRO A 82 -3.76 -8.63 -7.22
CA PRO A 82 -5.01 -9.35 -7.19
C PRO A 82 -5.21 -10.08 -5.86
N ILE A 83 -6.46 -10.20 -5.41
CA ILE A 83 -6.83 -10.98 -4.21
C ILE A 83 -6.77 -12.48 -4.54
N SER A 84 -5.56 -13.02 -4.56
CA SER A 84 -5.28 -14.42 -4.84
C SER A 84 -5.42 -15.31 -3.60
N SER A 85 -5.47 -16.63 -3.78
CA SER A 85 -5.43 -17.61 -2.68
C SER A 85 -4.18 -17.43 -1.79
N LYS A 86 -3.04 -17.02 -2.37
CA LYS A 86 -1.81 -16.71 -1.61
C LYS A 86 -2.00 -15.50 -0.71
N VAL A 87 -2.62 -14.42 -1.21
CA VAL A 87 -2.96 -13.23 -0.41
C VAL A 87 -3.90 -13.60 0.72
N LEU A 88 -4.97 -14.36 0.44
CA LEU A 88 -5.94 -14.77 1.45
C LEU A 88 -5.34 -15.69 2.52
N LEU A 89 -4.43 -16.60 2.15
CA LEU A 89 -3.69 -17.41 3.10
C LEU A 89 -2.83 -16.56 4.03
N ILE A 90 -2.04 -15.63 3.47
CA ILE A 90 -1.18 -14.73 4.25
C ILE A 90 -2.01 -13.83 5.17
N ALA A 91 -3.12 -13.27 4.68
CA ALA A 91 -4.05 -12.49 5.48
C ALA A 91 -4.62 -13.31 6.66
N SER A 92 -4.93 -14.59 6.43
CA SER A 92 -5.40 -15.49 7.47
C SER A 92 -4.33 -15.76 8.53
N LEU A 93 -3.06 -15.92 8.12
CA LEU A 93 -1.93 -16.08 9.06
C LEU A 93 -1.73 -14.82 9.92
N ILE A 94 -1.75 -13.64 9.30
CA ILE A 94 -1.63 -12.35 10.01
C ILE A 94 -2.73 -12.24 11.07
N ARG A 95 -3.98 -12.56 10.72
CA ARG A 95 -5.12 -12.50 11.64
C ARG A 95 -5.12 -13.59 12.72
N ALA A 96 -4.52 -14.74 12.44
CA ALA A 96 -4.31 -15.77 13.46
C ALA A 96 -3.32 -15.28 14.54
N GLY A 97 -2.30 -14.51 14.14
CA GLY A 97 -1.33 -13.89 15.04
C GLY A 97 -1.81 -12.61 15.72
N SER A 98 -2.81 -11.91 15.17
CA SER A 98 -3.33 -10.65 15.70
C SER A 98 -4.86 -10.63 15.75
N ARG A 99 -5.42 -10.58 16.96
CA ARG A 99 -6.87 -10.46 17.16
C ARG A 99 -7.45 -9.09 16.78
N LYS A 100 -6.61 -8.06 16.63
CA LYS A 100 -7.04 -6.69 16.34
C LYS A 100 -7.12 -6.41 14.84
N THR A 101 -6.30 -7.08 14.03
CA THR A 101 -6.21 -6.83 12.60
C THR A 101 -7.49 -7.30 11.89
N LYS A 102 -8.19 -6.37 11.25
CA LYS A 102 -9.40 -6.68 10.50
C LYS A 102 -9.05 -7.30 9.15
N LEU A 103 -10.04 -7.89 8.48
CA LEU A 103 -9.81 -8.54 7.19
C LEU A 103 -9.28 -7.56 6.12
N PRO A 104 -9.81 -6.33 5.94
CA PRO A 104 -9.26 -5.39 4.97
C PRO A 104 -7.78 -5.09 5.20
N ASP A 105 -7.43 -4.68 6.41
CA ASP A 105 -6.05 -4.44 6.84
C ASP A 105 -5.13 -5.64 6.56
N ALA A 106 -5.59 -6.84 6.91
CA ALA A 106 -4.84 -8.07 6.67
C ALA A 106 -4.65 -8.36 5.18
N ILE A 107 -5.62 -8.04 4.33
CA ILE A 107 -5.52 -8.17 2.87
C ILE A 107 -4.49 -7.16 2.33
N HIS A 108 -4.45 -5.93 2.86
CA HIS A 108 -3.45 -4.93 2.44
C HIS A 108 -2.04 -5.39 2.79
N LEU A 109 -1.80 -5.75 4.05
CA LEU A 109 -0.52 -6.27 4.52
C LEU A 109 -0.09 -7.52 3.75
N ALA A 110 -1.02 -8.45 3.52
CA ALA A 110 -0.76 -9.64 2.72
C ALA A 110 -0.43 -9.33 1.26
N SER A 111 -1.12 -8.37 0.66
CA SER A 111 -0.86 -7.92 -0.72
C SER A 111 0.54 -7.32 -0.84
N ALA A 112 0.95 -6.50 0.13
CA ALA A 112 2.30 -5.95 0.22
C ALA A 112 3.37 -7.04 0.32
N ILE A 113 3.15 -8.03 1.21
CA ILE A 113 4.05 -9.19 1.35
C ILE A 113 4.15 -9.99 0.05
N VAL A 114 3.02 -10.26 -0.63
CA VAL A 114 3.00 -11.00 -1.89
C VAL A 114 3.72 -10.26 -3.01
N ALA A 115 3.62 -8.93 -3.06
CA ALA A 115 4.35 -8.09 -4.00
C ALA A 115 5.85 -7.92 -3.67
N GLY A 116 6.28 -8.39 -2.49
CA GLY A 116 7.64 -8.23 -2.00
C GLY A 116 7.96 -6.79 -1.59
N CYS A 117 6.95 -6.02 -1.16
CA CYS A 117 7.15 -4.69 -0.62
C CYS A 117 7.95 -4.76 0.70
N GLY A 118 8.82 -3.78 0.89
CA GLY A 118 9.56 -3.60 2.14
C GLY A 118 9.02 -2.45 2.99
N VAL A 119 8.27 -1.53 2.38
CA VAL A 119 7.65 -0.39 3.06
C VAL A 119 6.16 -0.38 2.77
N PHE A 120 5.35 -0.18 3.81
CA PHE A 120 3.91 -0.03 3.76
C PHE A 120 3.53 1.36 4.26
N LEU A 121 3.07 2.23 3.37
CA LEU A 121 2.59 3.56 3.75
C LEU A 121 1.12 3.50 4.17
N SER A 122 0.81 3.95 5.38
CA SER A 122 -0.57 4.12 5.87
C SER A 122 -0.66 5.10 7.03
N ALA A 123 -1.75 5.86 7.09
CA ALA A 123 -2.09 6.69 8.24
C ALA A 123 -2.68 5.90 9.44
N ASP A 124 -2.99 4.60 9.30
CA ASP A 124 -3.67 3.83 10.35
C ASP A 124 -2.71 3.37 11.46
N THR A 125 -2.82 3.99 12.63
CA THR A 125 -2.00 3.68 13.83
C THR A 125 -2.22 2.28 14.41
N GLY A 126 -3.26 1.56 13.97
CA GLY A 126 -3.54 0.17 14.34
C GLY A 126 -2.68 -0.86 13.61
N LEU A 127 -1.97 -0.47 12.55
CA LEU A 127 -1.08 -1.34 11.78
C LEU A 127 0.35 -1.33 12.34
N SER A 128 1.02 -2.48 12.25
CA SER A 128 2.37 -2.69 12.79
C SER A 128 3.22 -3.49 11.81
N ASP A 129 4.53 -3.42 12.01
CA ASP A 129 5.53 -4.10 11.20
C ASP A 129 5.34 -5.62 11.18
N ILE A 130 5.79 -6.25 10.10
CA ILE A 130 5.81 -7.71 9.95
C ILE A 130 7.24 -8.13 9.61
N ASP A 131 7.97 -8.58 10.63
CA ASP A 131 9.35 -9.07 10.48
C ASP A 131 9.40 -10.49 9.91
N GLU A 132 8.45 -11.33 10.31
CA GLU A 132 8.36 -12.71 9.88
C GLU A 132 6.92 -13.24 9.92
N LEU A 133 6.69 -14.31 9.16
CA LEU A 133 5.43 -15.02 9.14
C LEU A 133 5.68 -16.53 9.16
N VAL A 134 5.09 -17.22 10.12
CA VAL A 134 5.27 -18.67 10.31
C VAL A 134 3.95 -19.38 10.04
N HIS A 135 3.95 -20.28 9.06
CA HIS A 135 2.80 -21.14 8.79
C HIS A 135 2.94 -22.45 9.59
N PRO A 136 1.91 -22.89 10.33
CA PRO A 136 2.02 -24.02 11.27
C PRO A 136 2.47 -25.34 10.61
N LEU A 137 2.13 -25.54 9.33
CA LEU A 137 2.53 -26.74 8.57
C LEU A 137 3.75 -26.54 7.65
N ARG A 138 4.15 -25.29 7.38
CA ARG A 138 5.19 -24.98 6.36
C ARG A 138 6.41 -24.27 6.95
N GLY A 139 6.39 -23.99 8.24
CA GLY A 139 7.43 -23.22 8.92
C GLY A 139 7.44 -21.75 8.48
N LYS A 140 8.61 -21.13 8.66
CA LYS A 140 8.85 -19.71 8.31
C LYS A 140 8.70 -19.51 6.81
N LEU A 141 7.85 -18.56 6.42
CA LEU A 141 7.64 -18.18 5.03
C LEU A 141 8.75 -17.22 4.57
N PRO A 142 9.22 -17.31 3.32
CA PRO A 142 10.19 -16.39 2.77
C PRO A 142 9.49 -15.08 2.40
N ILE A 143 9.46 -14.14 3.33
CA ILE A 143 8.92 -12.79 3.12
C ILE A 143 10.04 -11.75 3.18
N THR A 144 9.85 -10.65 2.47
CA THR A 144 10.55 -9.40 2.78
C THR A 144 9.94 -8.83 4.05
N PRO A 145 10.72 -8.49 5.09
CA PRO A 145 10.22 -7.77 6.25
C PRO A 145 9.52 -6.49 5.79
N LEU A 146 8.34 -6.23 6.34
CA LEU A 146 7.48 -5.12 5.94
C LEU A 146 7.41 -4.10 7.07
N THR A 147 7.98 -2.91 6.84
CA THR A 147 7.92 -1.80 7.79
C THR A 147 6.74 -0.89 7.46
N VAL A 148 5.88 -0.63 8.44
CA VAL A 148 4.76 0.30 8.34
C VAL A 148 5.25 1.71 8.65
N GLN A 149 5.04 2.62 7.70
CA GLN A 149 5.47 4.01 7.79
C GLN A 149 4.27 4.96 7.64
N ARG A 150 4.33 6.08 8.36
CA ARG A 150 3.28 7.10 8.34
C ARG A 150 3.57 8.13 7.24
N PRO A 151 2.54 8.72 6.62
CA PRO A 151 2.75 9.67 5.53
C PRO A 151 3.02 11.09 6.06
N ASP A 152 3.84 11.24 7.10
CA ASP A 152 4.31 12.55 7.56
C ASP A 152 5.46 13.07 6.68
N GLU A 153 5.66 14.39 6.66
CA GLU A 153 6.66 15.03 5.81
C GLU A 153 8.09 14.48 6.01
N PRO A 154 8.61 14.28 7.24
CA PRO A 154 9.94 13.69 7.44
C PRO A 154 10.08 12.29 6.82
N THR A 155 9.07 11.44 6.99
CA THR A 155 9.07 10.09 6.46
C THR A 155 9.05 10.09 4.93
N LEU A 156 8.16 10.88 4.31
CA LEU A 156 8.07 10.99 2.86
C LEU A 156 9.36 11.57 2.24
N THR A 157 9.99 12.52 2.93
CA THR A 157 11.27 13.10 2.50
C THR A 157 12.38 12.06 2.52
N THR A 158 12.49 11.30 3.60
CA THR A 158 13.50 10.23 3.73
C THR A 158 13.32 9.14 2.66
N LEU A 159 12.07 8.75 2.37
CA LEU A 159 11.77 7.79 1.32
C LEU A 159 12.14 8.32 -0.08
N LEU A 160 11.89 9.60 -0.35
CA LEU A 160 12.25 10.24 -1.60
C LEU A 160 13.77 10.30 -1.78
N GLU A 161 14.51 10.72 -0.75
CA GLU A 161 15.97 10.77 -0.75
C GLU A 161 16.58 9.39 -0.95
N SER A 162 16.08 8.38 -0.23
CA SER A 162 16.53 6.98 -0.38
C SER A 162 16.25 6.40 -1.75
N LEU A 163 15.25 6.91 -2.47
CA LEU A 163 14.89 6.43 -3.80
C LEU A 163 15.80 7.00 -4.89
N ILE A 164 16.32 8.22 -4.69
CA ILE A 164 17.14 8.96 -5.66
C ILE A 164 18.65 8.75 -5.43
N ALA A 165 19.06 8.33 -4.23
CA ALA A 165 20.46 8.00 -3.89
C ALA A 165 21.00 6.76 -4.63
#